data_AF-A0A2S0USX3-F1
#
_entry.id   AF-A0A2S0USX3-F1
#
_cell.length_a   1.000
_cell.length_b   1.000
_cell.length_c   1.000
_cell.angle_alpha   90.00
_cell.angle_beta   90.00
_cell.angle_gamma   90.00
#
_symmetry.space_group_name_H-M   'P 1'
#
loop_
_entity.id
_entity.type
_entity.pdbx_description
1 polymer ?
#
loop_
_entity_poly.entity_id
_entity_poly.type
_entity_poly.pdbx_seq_one_letter_code
_entity_poly.pdbx_strand_id
1 'polypeptide(L)'
;MGKEELSREELFALVWEKPTVEVAKELGVSDVAVAKLCARLQVPKPPRGYWARVESGQTPRRTPLRAFRDEIEARRKAMARPLPGVISLSPIQRKFVDHALSELAAKGLDVSGVRIASNQIRGIPPDVAAQMLLLIQNRYLAWIKSGEVDVALTHGAQQSLGGFVDKILPIARPQIVVMERAGRSFMSPGKEPTILIHLTADLQDRIAQLARLVRDQQLNHVVMPLVTLDHAWSAHHVYSAESYTMAESALCISATEIWVTCTIEVPRFRDEERETFLTEHLRLRDVMPIELMPTKEVEIPTPLRRIRIKQHWPRLRALIEAERVHEMLERSTYDIERSVPDERLAVSDRIWFGAERPLLGARNAWERLTEEIERWQQELEAERADLCCTILGVELGDILVKPEKGQITRLQVTRTSMNISDERVFFVIDGLRFRKDGTTGKRVESIWVNFQS
;
A
#
# COMPACT_ATOMS: atom_id res chain seq x y z
N MET A 1 -11.85 -3.85 -65.37
CA MET A 1 -11.55 -4.77 -64.26
C MET A 1 -11.73 -4.03 -62.96
N GLY A 2 -12.56 -4.57 -62.07
CA GLY A 2 -13.00 -3.93 -60.84
C GLY A 2 -11.88 -3.76 -59.82
N LYS A 3 -12.07 -2.77 -58.95
CA LYS A 3 -11.24 -2.36 -57.82
C LYS A 3 -11.09 -3.52 -56.81
N GLU A 4 -10.13 -4.42 -57.01
CA GLU A 4 -9.64 -5.27 -55.91
C GLU A 4 -8.77 -4.39 -55.02
N GLU A 5 -9.20 -4.18 -53.77
CA GLU A 5 -8.44 -3.44 -52.77
C GLU A 5 -7.20 -4.27 -52.38
N LEU A 6 -6.06 -3.98 -53.01
CA LEU A 6 -4.77 -4.56 -52.66
C LEU A 6 -4.54 -4.50 -51.13
N SER A 7 -4.28 -5.65 -50.50
CA SER A 7 -4.08 -5.71 -49.04
C SER A 7 -2.76 -5.05 -48.64
N ARG A 8 -2.65 -4.69 -47.36
CA ARG A 8 -1.46 -4.02 -46.80
C ARG A 8 -0.21 -4.91 -46.93
N GLU A 9 -0.38 -6.21 -46.72
CA GLU A 9 0.67 -7.23 -46.77
C GLU A 9 1.14 -7.46 -48.21
N GLU A 10 0.22 -7.52 -49.17
CA GLU A 10 0.53 -7.65 -50.59
C GLU A 10 1.26 -6.41 -51.12
N LEU A 11 0.81 -5.21 -50.74
CA LEU A 11 1.49 -3.97 -51.10
C LEU A 11 2.91 -3.90 -50.51
N PHE A 12 3.09 -4.38 -49.27
CA PHE A 12 4.41 -4.47 -48.65
C PHE A 12 5.30 -5.46 -49.40
N ALA A 13 4.81 -6.65 -49.74
CA ALA A 13 5.57 -7.64 -50.51
C ALA A 13 6.03 -7.04 -51.85
N LEU A 14 5.09 -6.46 -52.61
CA LEU A 14 5.35 -5.89 -53.95
C LEU A 14 6.42 -4.78 -53.92
N VAL A 15 6.30 -3.82 -53.00
CA VAL A 15 7.21 -2.65 -52.94
C VAL A 15 8.60 -3.04 -52.39
N TRP A 16 8.74 -4.20 -51.75
CA TRP A 16 10.02 -4.76 -51.27
C TRP A 16 10.57 -5.90 -52.13
N GLU A 17 9.85 -6.28 -53.19
CA GLU A 17 10.28 -7.23 -54.21
C GLU A 17 10.72 -6.54 -55.50
N LYS A 18 10.09 -5.42 -55.87
CA LYS A 18 10.41 -4.65 -57.08
C LYS A 18 10.47 -3.14 -56.83
N PRO A 19 11.19 -2.36 -57.67
CA PRO A 19 11.15 -0.91 -57.65
C PRO A 19 9.73 -0.35 -57.83
N THR A 20 9.39 0.72 -57.11
CA THR A 20 8.04 1.32 -57.11
C THR A 20 7.55 1.72 -58.51
N VAL A 21 8.47 2.04 -59.44
CA VAL A 21 8.16 2.37 -60.84
C VAL A 21 7.61 1.16 -61.60
N GLU A 22 8.10 -0.04 -61.32
CA GLU A 22 7.61 -1.28 -61.91
C GLU A 22 6.28 -1.69 -61.29
N VAL A 23 6.17 -1.59 -59.97
CA VAL A 23 4.91 -1.82 -59.24
C VAL A 23 3.80 -0.88 -59.74
N ALA A 24 4.13 0.38 -60.02
CA ALA A 24 3.19 1.35 -60.58
C ALA A 24 2.69 0.94 -61.98
N LYS A 25 3.59 0.42 -62.84
CA LYS A 25 3.22 -0.10 -64.16
C LYS A 25 2.33 -1.35 -64.06
N GLU A 26 2.67 -2.28 -63.18
CA GLU A 26 1.88 -3.51 -62.96
C GLU A 26 0.48 -3.21 -62.42
N LEU A 27 0.35 -2.21 -61.54
CA LEU A 27 -0.92 -1.78 -60.98
C LEU A 27 -1.68 -0.77 -61.87
N GLY A 28 -1.12 -0.36 -63.02
CA GLY A 28 -1.74 0.61 -63.93
C GLY A 28 -1.93 2.01 -63.33
N VAL A 29 -1.12 2.38 -62.33
CA VAL A 29 -1.21 3.66 -61.59
C VAL A 29 0.10 4.44 -61.69
N SER A 30 0.11 5.69 -61.24
CA SER A 30 1.35 6.48 -61.15
C SER A 30 2.18 6.09 -59.92
N ASP A 31 3.50 6.28 -59.99
CA ASP A 31 4.41 6.08 -58.86
C ASP A 31 4.00 6.93 -57.62
N VAL A 32 3.48 8.14 -57.87
CA VAL A 32 2.90 9.01 -56.83
C VAL A 32 1.63 8.40 -56.20
N ALA A 33 0.81 7.67 -56.98
CA ALA A 33 -0.36 6.97 -56.46
C ALA A 33 0.02 5.77 -55.59
N VAL A 34 1.01 4.96 -56.01
CA VAL A 34 1.60 3.90 -55.16
C VAL A 34 2.17 4.51 -53.89
N ALA A 35 2.79 5.69 -54.00
CA ALA A 35 3.33 6.39 -52.85
C ALA A 35 2.27 6.83 -51.84
N LYS A 36 1.15 7.38 -52.31
CA LYS A 36 0.00 7.74 -51.47
C LYS A 36 -0.66 6.50 -50.87
N LEU A 37 -0.71 5.40 -51.62
CA LEU A 37 -1.27 4.13 -51.14
C LEU A 37 -0.43 3.54 -49.99
N CYS A 38 0.89 3.52 -50.13
CA CYS A 38 1.80 3.07 -49.07
C CYS A 38 1.68 3.94 -47.81
N ALA A 39 1.58 5.27 -47.97
CA ALA A 39 1.40 6.19 -46.86
C ALA A 39 0.07 5.95 -46.13
N ARG A 40 -1.03 5.79 -46.89
CA ARG A 40 -2.38 5.52 -46.36
C ARG A 40 -2.47 4.20 -45.60
N LEU A 41 -1.82 3.16 -46.09
CA LEU A 41 -1.78 1.83 -45.46
C LEU A 41 -0.61 1.66 -44.48
N GLN A 42 0.14 2.72 -44.18
CA GLN A 42 1.32 2.70 -43.30
C GLN A 42 2.32 1.57 -43.63
N VAL A 43 2.59 1.40 -44.92
CA VAL A 43 3.58 0.46 -45.46
C VAL A 43 4.91 1.22 -45.62
N PRO A 44 5.98 0.82 -44.91
CA PRO A 44 7.28 1.46 -45.08
C PRO A 44 7.84 1.11 -46.46
N LYS A 45 8.40 2.09 -47.18
CA LYS A 45 9.05 1.85 -48.46
C LYS A 45 10.56 1.63 -48.29
N PRO A 46 11.21 0.93 -49.22
CA PRO A 46 12.66 0.89 -49.29
C PRO A 46 13.24 2.33 -49.40
N PRO A 47 14.31 2.65 -48.65
CA PRO A 47 14.97 3.94 -48.74
C PRO A 47 15.61 4.17 -50.11
N ARG A 48 15.84 5.43 -50.49
CA ARG A 48 16.54 5.77 -51.74
C ARG A 48 17.91 5.07 -51.78
N GLY A 49 18.21 4.42 -52.90
CA GLY A 49 19.44 3.62 -53.07
C GLY A 49 19.37 2.18 -52.57
N TYR A 50 18.24 1.72 -52.00
CA TYR A 50 18.05 0.32 -51.61
C TYR A 50 18.19 -0.64 -52.79
N TRP A 51 17.48 -0.37 -53.90
CA TRP A 51 17.50 -1.22 -55.09
C TRP A 51 18.85 -1.24 -55.81
N ALA A 52 19.57 -0.10 -55.85
CA ALA A 52 20.95 -0.05 -56.35
C ALA A 52 21.94 -0.90 -55.53
N ARG A 53 21.67 -1.08 -54.21
CA ARG A 53 22.46 -1.98 -53.35
C ARG A 53 22.08 -3.45 -53.58
N VAL A 54 20.81 -3.74 -53.86
CA VAL A 54 20.36 -5.10 -54.21
C VAL A 54 20.93 -5.54 -55.56
N GLU A 55 20.91 -4.66 -56.57
CA GLU A 55 21.50 -4.91 -57.90
C GLU A 55 23.03 -5.12 -57.84
N SER A 56 23.71 -4.50 -56.87
CA SER A 56 25.14 -4.75 -56.62
C SER A 56 25.41 -6.00 -55.76
N GLY A 57 24.40 -6.86 -55.56
CA GLY A 57 24.52 -8.15 -54.87
C GLY A 57 24.47 -8.08 -53.34
N GLN A 58 24.17 -6.93 -52.75
CA GLN A 58 24.05 -6.78 -51.30
C GLN A 58 22.65 -7.16 -50.83
N THR A 59 22.52 -7.65 -49.60
CA THR A 59 21.23 -7.98 -48.95
C THR A 59 20.89 -6.97 -47.83
N PRO A 60 20.53 -5.72 -48.17
CA PRO A 60 20.20 -4.70 -47.17
C PRO A 60 18.93 -5.05 -46.38
N ARG A 61 18.96 -4.78 -45.06
CA ARG A 61 17.89 -5.15 -44.11
C ARG A 61 16.55 -4.51 -44.51
N ARG A 62 15.50 -5.34 -44.60
CA ARG A 62 14.12 -4.90 -44.83
C ARG A 62 13.51 -4.35 -43.54
N THR A 63 12.87 -3.19 -43.58
CA THR A 63 12.17 -2.62 -42.43
C THR A 63 10.82 -3.33 -42.27
N PRO A 64 10.57 -4.10 -41.19
CA PRO A 64 9.32 -4.84 -41.04
C PRO A 64 8.12 -3.91 -40.85
N LEU A 65 6.92 -4.37 -41.20
CA LEU A 65 5.66 -3.68 -40.95
C LEU A 65 5.52 -3.35 -39.46
N ARG A 66 5.16 -2.10 -39.14
CA ARG A 66 5.01 -1.63 -37.75
C ARG A 66 4.01 -2.48 -36.96
N ALA A 67 2.89 -2.86 -37.59
CA ALA A 67 1.89 -3.75 -37.00
C ALA A 67 2.44 -5.16 -36.68
N PHE A 68 3.38 -5.68 -37.48
CA PHE A 68 4.01 -6.99 -37.22
C PHE A 68 5.00 -6.90 -36.05
N ARG A 69 5.67 -5.76 -35.88
CA ARG A 69 6.50 -5.50 -34.69
C ARG A 69 5.63 -5.38 -33.44
N ASP A 70 4.53 -4.64 -33.52
CA ASP A 70 3.60 -4.46 -32.40
C ASP A 70 2.90 -5.78 -32.04
N GLU A 71 2.58 -6.63 -33.03
CA GLU A 71 2.00 -7.95 -32.83
C GLU A 71 3.01 -8.94 -32.23
N ILE A 72 4.28 -8.91 -32.67
CA ILE A 72 5.36 -9.70 -32.04
C ILE A 72 5.61 -9.24 -30.61
N GLU A 73 5.61 -7.93 -30.35
CA GLU A 73 5.73 -7.38 -29.00
C GLU A 73 4.51 -7.75 -28.15
N ALA A 74 3.30 -7.70 -28.69
CA ALA A 74 2.08 -8.13 -28.00
C ALA A 74 2.07 -9.64 -27.73
N ARG A 75 2.50 -10.48 -28.69
CA ARG A 75 2.68 -11.93 -28.51
C ARG A 75 3.76 -12.23 -27.47
N ARG A 76 4.88 -11.51 -27.49
CA ARG A 76 5.93 -11.61 -26.44
C ARG A 76 5.37 -11.21 -25.08
N LYS A 77 4.59 -10.14 -25.00
CA LYS A 77 3.95 -9.67 -23.75
C LYS A 77 2.86 -10.63 -23.27
N ALA A 78 2.14 -11.29 -24.19
CA ALA A 78 1.14 -12.31 -23.91
C ALA A 78 1.76 -13.66 -23.48
N MET A 79 2.87 -14.08 -24.10
CA MET A 79 3.69 -15.23 -23.67
C MET A 79 4.45 -14.96 -22.37
N ALA A 80 4.84 -13.71 -22.12
CA ALA A 80 5.48 -13.26 -20.88
C ALA A 80 4.49 -12.90 -19.78
N ARG A 81 3.17 -13.11 -19.98
CA ARG A 81 2.18 -12.91 -18.94
C ARG A 81 2.49 -13.94 -17.84
N PRO A 82 2.89 -13.51 -16.63
CA PRO A 82 3.39 -14.43 -15.63
C PRO A 82 2.29 -15.42 -15.26
N LEU A 83 2.58 -16.71 -15.35
CA LEU A 83 1.70 -17.72 -14.78
C LEU A 83 1.58 -17.44 -13.27
N PRO A 84 0.37 -17.46 -12.70
CA PRO A 84 0.19 -17.26 -11.26
C PRO A 84 1.09 -18.23 -10.47
N GLY A 85 1.93 -17.69 -9.59
CA GLY A 85 2.84 -18.50 -8.75
C GLY A 85 4.15 -18.96 -9.42
N VAL A 86 4.49 -18.47 -10.62
CA VAL A 86 5.77 -18.75 -11.29
C VAL A 86 6.63 -17.49 -11.37
N ILE A 87 7.85 -17.56 -10.84
CA ILE A 87 8.82 -16.46 -10.89
C ILE A 87 9.88 -16.77 -11.93
N SER A 88 9.98 -15.96 -12.98
CA SER A 88 11.06 -16.04 -13.97
C SER A 88 12.31 -15.31 -13.47
N LEU A 89 13.46 -15.98 -13.50
CA LEU A 89 14.75 -15.49 -13.07
C LEU A 89 15.64 -15.14 -14.26
N SER A 90 16.43 -14.07 -14.15
CA SER A 90 17.59 -13.87 -15.03
C SER A 90 18.72 -14.86 -14.65
N PRO A 91 19.70 -15.12 -15.54
CA PRO A 91 20.86 -15.94 -15.18
C PRO A 91 21.62 -15.42 -13.96
N ILE A 92 21.68 -14.09 -13.78
CA ILE A 92 22.27 -13.46 -12.60
C ILE A 92 21.44 -13.79 -11.35
N GLN A 93 20.12 -13.56 -11.40
CA GLN A 93 19.22 -13.88 -10.28
C GLN A 93 19.32 -15.36 -9.89
N ARG A 94 19.45 -16.25 -10.88
CA ARG A 94 19.56 -17.70 -10.66
C ARG A 94 20.78 -18.06 -9.81
N LYS A 95 21.96 -17.50 -10.11
CA LYS A 95 23.19 -17.75 -9.33
C LYS A 95 23.00 -17.36 -7.85
N PHE A 96 22.40 -16.20 -7.57
CA PHE A 96 22.13 -15.75 -6.20
C PHE A 96 21.09 -16.63 -5.49
N VAL A 97 20.02 -17.02 -6.18
CA VAL A 97 18.96 -17.87 -5.63
C VAL A 97 19.50 -19.26 -5.27
N ASP A 98 20.27 -19.88 -6.15
CA ASP A 98 20.84 -21.21 -5.89
C ASP A 98 21.76 -21.19 -4.67
N HIS A 99 22.63 -20.18 -4.58
CA HIS A 99 23.53 -20.02 -3.42
C HIS A 99 22.76 -19.75 -2.13
N ALA A 100 21.76 -18.86 -2.18
CA ALA A 100 20.90 -18.56 -1.04
C ALA A 100 20.18 -19.80 -0.52
N LEU A 101 19.58 -20.61 -1.40
CA LEU A 101 18.90 -21.85 -1.00
C LEU A 101 19.86 -22.88 -0.43
N SER A 102 21.08 -23.00 -0.99
CA SER A 102 22.12 -23.87 -0.43
C SER A 102 22.52 -23.44 0.98
N GLU A 103 22.69 -22.14 1.22
CA GLU A 103 23.04 -21.61 2.54
C GLU A 103 21.88 -21.77 3.56
N LEU A 104 20.62 -21.55 3.14
CA LEU A 104 19.46 -21.77 3.99
C LEU A 104 19.32 -23.25 4.37
N ALA A 105 19.48 -24.17 3.41
CA ALA A 105 19.48 -25.61 3.67
C ALA A 105 20.60 -26.03 4.64
N ALA A 106 21.81 -25.46 4.49
CA ALA A 106 22.93 -25.71 5.39
C ALA A 106 22.67 -25.23 6.82
N LYS A 107 21.82 -24.22 7.01
CA LYS A 107 21.35 -23.74 8.32
C LYS A 107 20.20 -24.59 8.89
N GLY A 108 19.82 -25.69 8.24
CA GLY A 108 18.79 -26.62 8.69
C GLY A 108 17.35 -26.20 8.36
N LEU A 109 17.16 -25.23 7.47
CA LEU A 109 15.84 -24.77 7.04
C LEU A 109 15.26 -25.67 5.96
N ASP A 110 13.96 -25.95 6.04
CA ASP A 110 13.25 -26.73 5.03
C ASP A 110 12.98 -25.90 3.77
N VAL A 111 13.82 -26.09 2.76
CA VAL A 111 13.67 -25.47 1.43
C VAL A 111 13.01 -26.41 0.41
N SER A 112 12.55 -27.60 0.82
CA SER A 112 12.05 -28.65 -0.09
C SER A 112 10.79 -28.24 -0.86
N GLY A 113 10.02 -27.28 -0.33
CA GLY A 113 8.87 -26.69 -1.00
C GLY A 113 9.22 -25.88 -2.26
N VAL A 114 10.47 -25.43 -2.39
CA VAL A 114 10.91 -24.60 -3.52
C VAL A 114 11.28 -25.48 -4.71
N ARG A 115 10.50 -25.39 -5.79
CA ARG A 115 10.79 -26.12 -7.04
C ARG A 115 11.40 -25.18 -8.06
N ILE A 116 12.63 -25.48 -8.49
CA ILE A 116 13.29 -24.72 -9.55
C ILE A 116 13.44 -25.59 -10.79
N ALA A 117 12.90 -25.11 -11.91
CA ALA A 117 13.07 -25.73 -13.22
C ALA A 117 13.53 -24.67 -14.23
N SER A 118 14.63 -24.95 -14.94
CA SER A 118 15.27 -24.02 -15.87
C SER A 118 15.62 -22.68 -15.22
N ASN A 119 14.86 -21.61 -15.48
CA ASN A 119 15.02 -20.29 -14.84
C ASN A 119 13.72 -19.86 -14.16
N GLN A 120 12.92 -20.81 -13.69
CA GLN A 120 11.64 -20.54 -13.05
C GLN A 120 11.60 -21.14 -11.66
N ILE A 121 11.22 -20.34 -10.66
CA ILE A 121 10.87 -20.82 -9.33
C ILE A 121 9.35 -20.99 -9.24
N ARG A 122 8.90 -22.07 -8.59
CA ARG A 122 7.49 -22.35 -8.32
C ARG A 122 7.28 -22.79 -6.87
N GLY A 123 6.13 -22.40 -6.31
CA GLY A 123 5.66 -22.91 -5.02
C GLY A 123 6.47 -22.48 -3.81
N ILE A 124 7.12 -21.30 -3.85
CA ILE A 124 7.92 -20.81 -2.74
C ILE A 124 7.03 -20.54 -1.52
N PRO A 125 7.28 -21.19 -0.37
CA PRO A 125 6.63 -20.83 0.89
C PRO A 125 6.92 -19.38 1.30
N PRO A 126 5.96 -18.62 1.87
CA PRO A 126 6.17 -17.22 2.25
C PRO A 126 7.34 -16.98 3.20
N ASP A 127 7.58 -17.91 4.14
CA ASP A 127 8.68 -17.88 5.10
C ASP A 127 10.03 -18.08 4.41
N VAL A 128 10.13 -19.05 3.49
CA VAL A 128 11.35 -19.26 2.69
C VAL A 128 11.59 -18.07 1.77
N ALA A 129 10.55 -17.50 1.19
CA ALA A 129 10.63 -16.28 0.38
C ALA A 129 11.17 -15.10 1.20
N ALA A 130 10.71 -14.93 2.43
CA ALA A 130 11.18 -13.88 3.33
C ALA A 130 12.65 -14.06 3.71
N GLN A 131 13.03 -15.25 4.15
CA GLN A 131 14.40 -15.55 4.54
C GLN A 131 15.38 -15.44 3.38
N MET A 132 15.02 -15.93 2.19
CA MET A 132 15.81 -15.77 0.98
C MET A 132 15.96 -14.29 0.61
N LEU A 133 14.90 -13.49 0.73
CA LEU A 133 14.92 -12.07 0.47
C LEU A 133 15.86 -11.31 1.42
N LEU A 134 15.82 -11.61 2.72
CA LEU A 134 16.72 -11.02 3.70
C LEU A 134 18.17 -11.44 3.46
N LEU A 135 18.40 -12.74 3.25
CA LEU A 135 19.73 -13.31 3.08
C LEU A 135 20.45 -12.71 1.85
N ILE A 136 19.78 -12.67 0.70
CA ILE A 136 20.36 -12.11 -0.52
C ILE A 136 20.68 -10.63 -0.31
N GLN A 137 19.78 -9.85 0.29
CA GLN A 137 20.02 -8.42 0.48
C GLN A 137 21.17 -8.12 1.44
N ASN A 138 21.34 -8.92 2.50
CA ASN A 138 22.42 -8.73 3.46
C ASN A 138 23.77 -9.28 2.97
N ARG A 139 23.79 -10.29 2.10
CA ARG A 139 25.02 -11.01 1.75
C ARG A 139 25.47 -10.91 0.29
N TYR A 140 24.69 -10.38 -0.64
CA TYR A 140 25.06 -10.40 -2.07
C TYR A 140 26.43 -9.80 -2.37
N LEU A 141 26.81 -8.70 -1.70
CA LEU A 141 28.13 -8.08 -1.86
C LEU A 141 29.25 -8.96 -1.33
N ALA A 142 29.05 -9.56 -0.16
CA ALA A 142 30.03 -10.46 0.44
C ALA A 142 30.24 -11.69 -0.45
N TRP A 143 29.18 -12.24 -1.03
CA TRP A 143 29.26 -13.37 -1.96
C TRP A 143 29.97 -13.03 -3.27
N ILE A 144 29.78 -11.82 -3.81
CA ILE A 144 30.54 -11.34 -4.97
C ILE A 144 32.01 -11.14 -4.60
N LYS A 145 32.30 -10.44 -3.49
CA LYS A 145 33.68 -10.12 -3.07
C LYS A 145 34.50 -11.37 -2.72
N SER A 146 33.86 -12.39 -2.14
CA SER A 146 34.49 -13.68 -1.81
C SER A 146 34.60 -14.64 -3.00
N GLY A 147 33.90 -14.37 -4.11
CA GLY A 147 33.85 -15.26 -5.26
C GLY A 147 32.91 -16.47 -5.10
N GLU A 148 32.13 -16.53 -4.01
CA GLU A 148 31.08 -17.55 -3.81
C GLU A 148 30.01 -17.49 -4.92
N VAL A 149 29.73 -16.28 -5.41
CA VAL A 149 28.85 -16.04 -6.56
C VAL A 149 29.65 -15.38 -7.68
N ASP A 150 29.87 -16.11 -8.76
CA ASP A 150 30.57 -15.66 -9.97
C ASP A 150 29.74 -14.61 -10.75
N VAL A 151 29.71 -13.37 -10.26
CA VAL A 151 29.03 -12.23 -10.89
C VAL A 151 29.87 -10.97 -10.65
N ALA A 152 30.18 -10.22 -11.70
CA ALA A 152 30.86 -8.93 -11.55
C ALA A 152 29.92 -7.88 -10.90
N LEU A 153 30.45 -7.12 -9.93
CA LEU A 153 29.74 -6.01 -9.31
C LEU A 153 29.54 -4.87 -10.32
N THR A 154 28.42 -4.91 -11.02
CA THR A 154 28.03 -3.94 -12.05
C THR A 154 26.66 -3.36 -11.74
N HIS A 155 26.36 -2.19 -12.28
CA HIS A 155 25.03 -1.59 -12.19
C HIS A 155 23.93 -2.54 -12.74
N GLY A 156 24.24 -3.32 -13.79
CA GLY A 156 23.32 -4.32 -14.32
C GLY A 156 23.02 -5.47 -13.34
N ALA A 157 24.02 -5.92 -12.57
CA ALA A 157 23.82 -6.92 -11.53
C ALA A 157 22.93 -6.38 -10.38
N GLN A 158 23.15 -5.13 -9.97
CA GLN A 158 22.34 -4.44 -8.96
C GLN A 158 20.89 -4.26 -9.43
N GLN A 159 20.66 -3.78 -10.65
CA GLN A 159 19.32 -3.69 -11.24
C GLN A 159 18.64 -5.05 -11.32
N SER A 160 19.39 -6.09 -11.67
CA SER A 160 18.89 -7.46 -11.70
C SER A 160 18.47 -7.95 -10.30
N LEU A 161 19.19 -7.58 -9.24
CA LEU A 161 18.79 -7.91 -7.87
C LEU A 161 17.58 -7.09 -7.39
N GLY A 162 17.50 -5.80 -7.71
CA GLY A 162 16.30 -4.99 -7.44
C GLY A 162 15.06 -5.60 -8.10
N GLY A 163 15.15 -5.97 -9.38
CA GLY A 163 14.07 -6.67 -10.07
C GLY A 163 13.77 -8.09 -9.53
N PHE A 164 14.61 -8.67 -8.67
CA PHE A 164 14.30 -9.89 -7.93
C PHE A 164 13.49 -9.57 -6.66
N VAL A 165 13.86 -8.52 -5.94
CA VAL A 165 13.10 -8.01 -4.78
C VAL A 165 11.65 -7.76 -5.18
N ASP A 166 11.39 -7.09 -6.30
CA ASP A 166 10.02 -6.85 -6.81
C ASP A 166 9.20 -8.12 -7.03
N LYS A 167 9.86 -9.20 -7.46
CA LYS A 167 9.20 -10.48 -7.75
C LYS A 167 8.90 -11.27 -6.48
N ILE A 168 9.78 -11.20 -5.49
CA ILE A 168 9.72 -12.01 -4.27
C ILE A 168 8.94 -11.31 -3.16
N LEU A 169 9.04 -9.99 -3.04
CA LEU A 169 8.40 -9.22 -1.98
C LEU A 169 6.88 -9.49 -1.86
N PRO A 170 6.09 -9.62 -2.94
CA PRO A 170 4.66 -9.96 -2.84
C PRO A 170 4.40 -11.33 -2.19
N ILE A 171 5.32 -12.28 -2.35
CA ILE A 171 5.22 -13.64 -1.80
C ILE A 171 5.68 -13.65 -0.33
N ALA A 172 6.74 -12.89 -0.03
CA ALA A 172 7.26 -12.74 1.32
C ALA A 172 6.42 -11.83 2.22
N ARG A 173 5.53 -11.00 1.64
CA ARG A 173 4.71 -9.99 2.33
C ARG A 173 3.96 -10.49 3.58
N PRO A 174 3.41 -11.72 3.64
CA PRO A 174 2.77 -12.21 4.87
C PRO A 174 3.72 -12.33 6.07
N GLN A 175 5.03 -12.42 5.82
CA GLN A 175 6.08 -12.64 6.82
C GLN A 175 6.94 -11.39 7.04
N ILE A 176 6.86 -10.40 6.14
CA ILE A 176 7.73 -9.21 6.17
C ILE A 176 6.92 -7.94 6.40
N VAL A 177 7.43 -7.12 7.32
CA VAL A 177 7.06 -5.73 7.50
C VAL A 177 8.04 -4.84 6.74
N VAL A 178 7.49 -3.89 5.99
CA VAL A 178 8.26 -2.91 5.22
C VAL A 178 8.14 -1.56 5.92
N MET A 179 9.25 -1.00 6.38
CA MET A 179 9.31 0.25 7.13
C MET A 179 10.02 1.32 6.33
N GLU A 180 9.30 2.40 6.10
CA GLU A 180 9.69 3.51 5.25
C GLU A 180 10.34 4.62 6.06
N ARG A 181 11.35 5.32 5.53
CA ARG A 181 11.93 6.50 6.19
C ARG A 181 10.85 7.55 6.49
N ALA A 182 10.88 8.10 7.70
CA ALA A 182 9.98 9.16 8.13
C ALA A 182 10.31 10.49 7.45
N GLY A 183 9.27 11.26 7.09
CA GLY A 183 9.45 12.58 6.48
C GLY A 183 9.95 12.55 5.03
N ARG A 184 9.56 11.50 4.29
CA ARG A 184 9.90 11.27 2.87
C ARG A 184 9.74 12.51 2.00
N SER A 185 10.73 12.75 1.13
CA SER A 185 10.65 13.80 0.12
C SER A 185 9.79 13.36 -1.07
N PHE A 186 8.64 14.01 -1.26
CA PHE A 186 7.77 13.80 -2.42
C PHE A 186 8.43 14.07 -3.78
N MET A 187 9.59 14.75 -3.79
CA MET A 187 10.33 15.10 -4.99
C MET A 187 11.22 13.95 -5.53
N SER A 188 11.39 12.87 -4.78
CA SER A 188 12.12 11.67 -5.23
C SER A 188 11.50 10.38 -4.69
N PRO A 189 10.25 10.07 -5.08
CA PRO A 189 9.58 8.84 -4.67
C PRO A 189 10.38 7.64 -5.19
N GLY A 190 10.75 6.73 -4.29
CA GLY A 190 11.48 5.52 -4.64
C GLY A 190 13.00 5.68 -4.77
N LYS A 191 13.64 6.52 -3.94
CA LYS A 191 15.11 6.54 -3.76
C LYS A 191 15.55 6.48 -2.30
N GLU A 192 14.62 6.42 -1.36
CA GLU A 192 14.93 6.45 0.06
C GLU A 192 15.09 5.04 0.65
N PRO A 193 16.00 4.86 1.62
CA PRO A 193 16.20 3.58 2.26
C PRO A 193 14.92 3.07 2.91
N THR A 194 14.73 1.75 2.85
CA THR A 194 13.57 1.07 3.42
C THR A 194 14.07 -0.14 4.19
N ILE A 195 13.55 -0.37 5.38
CA ILE A 195 13.92 -1.51 6.24
C ILE A 195 12.88 -2.61 6.06
N LEU A 196 13.34 -3.82 5.80
CA LEU A 196 12.52 -5.02 5.75
C LEU A 196 12.75 -5.80 7.04
N ILE A 197 11.70 -6.08 7.79
CA ILE A 197 11.77 -6.88 9.02
C ILE A 197 10.98 -8.17 8.81
N HIS A 198 11.61 -9.31 9.03
CA HIS A 198 10.96 -10.62 9.08
C HIS A 198 10.43 -10.84 10.49
N LEU A 199 9.10 -10.78 10.66
CA LEU A 199 8.45 -10.98 11.96
C LEU A 199 8.35 -12.47 12.30
N THR A 200 9.47 -13.08 12.66
CA THR A 200 9.50 -14.45 13.18
C THR A 200 8.69 -14.56 14.47
N ALA A 201 8.21 -15.76 14.80
CA ALA A 201 7.49 -15.99 16.06
C ALA A 201 8.32 -15.56 17.28
N ASP A 202 9.62 -15.86 17.28
CA ASP A 202 10.55 -15.47 18.35
C ASP A 202 10.70 -13.94 18.46
N LEU A 203 10.82 -13.24 17.33
CA LEU A 203 10.90 -11.78 17.31
C LEU A 203 9.58 -11.17 17.78
N GLN A 204 8.45 -11.72 17.36
CA GLN A 204 7.12 -11.31 17.79
C GLN A 204 6.96 -11.46 19.31
N ASP A 205 7.31 -12.62 19.88
CA ASP A 205 7.27 -12.85 21.32
C ASP A 205 8.15 -11.87 22.09
N ARG A 206 9.37 -11.62 21.58
CA ARG A 206 10.29 -10.64 22.17
C ARG A 206 9.72 -9.22 22.12
N ILE A 207 9.15 -8.79 20.98
CA ILE A 207 8.51 -7.47 20.85
C ILE A 207 7.35 -7.35 21.85
N ALA A 208 6.52 -8.38 21.99
CA ALA A 208 5.39 -8.39 22.92
C ALA A 208 5.83 -8.28 24.38
N GLN A 209 6.87 -9.03 24.78
CA GLN A 209 7.45 -8.94 26.12
C GLN A 209 8.00 -7.54 26.42
N LEU A 210 8.71 -6.96 25.46
CA LEU A 210 9.27 -5.61 25.58
C LEU A 210 8.19 -4.53 25.63
N ALA A 211 7.12 -4.66 24.84
CA ALA A 211 5.97 -3.75 24.89
C ALA A 211 5.24 -3.82 26.24
N ARG A 212 5.12 -5.01 26.85
CA ARG A 212 4.58 -5.18 28.21
C ARG A 212 5.48 -4.51 29.25
N LEU A 213 6.80 -4.74 29.16
CA LEU A 213 7.77 -4.09 30.05
C LEU A 213 7.67 -2.57 29.98
N VAL A 214 7.58 -2.00 28.78
CA VAL A 214 7.41 -0.55 28.58
C VAL A 214 6.15 -0.04 29.28
N ARG A 215 5.03 -0.76 29.13
CA ARG A 215 3.75 -0.41 29.76
C ARG A 215 3.82 -0.49 31.29
N ASP A 216 4.30 -1.61 31.82
CA ASP A 216 4.32 -1.89 33.25
C ASP A 216 5.27 -0.96 34.00
N GLN A 217 6.39 -0.58 33.36
CA GLN A 217 7.39 0.33 33.91
C GLN A 217 7.17 1.80 33.52
N GLN A 218 6.08 2.11 32.80
CA GLN A 218 5.76 3.47 32.32
C GLN A 218 6.90 4.14 31.55
N LEU A 219 7.62 3.37 30.73
CA LEU A 219 8.69 3.88 29.88
C LEU A 219 8.10 4.50 28.60
N ASN A 220 8.83 5.42 27.97
CA ASN A 220 8.44 5.92 26.64
C ASN A 220 8.57 4.83 25.57
N HIS A 221 9.72 4.16 25.54
CA HIS A 221 10.02 3.02 24.68
C HIS A 221 11.31 2.33 25.16
N VAL A 222 11.58 1.15 24.63
CA VAL A 222 12.88 0.47 24.71
C VAL A 222 13.50 0.36 23.32
N VAL A 223 14.82 0.24 23.27
CA VAL A 223 15.60 0.12 22.03
C VAL A 223 16.35 -1.20 22.06
N MET A 224 16.27 -1.98 20.99
CA MET A 224 17.07 -3.19 20.82
C MET A 224 17.76 -3.20 19.44
N PRO A 225 19.02 -3.65 19.34
CA PRO A 225 19.67 -3.78 18.04
C PRO A 225 18.97 -4.84 17.19
N LEU A 226 18.75 -4.54 15.91
CA LEU A 226 18.23 -5.52 14.95
C LEU A 226 19.37 -6.37 14.42
N VAL A 227 19.18 -7.69 14.47
CA VAL A 227 20.16 -8.65 13.93
C VAL A 227 19.89 -8.90 12.44
N THR A 228 20.93 -9.25 11.68
CA THR A 228 20.85 -9.49 10.22
C THR A 228 19.98 -10.69 9.82
N LEU A 229 19.57 -11.51 10.79
CA LEU A 229 18.59 -12.59 10.59
C LEU A 229 17.15 -12.08 10.51
N ASP A 230 16.86 -10.99 11.22
CA ASP A 230 15.51 -10.46 11.39
C ASP A 230 15.23 -9.26 10.48
N HIS A 231 16.26 -8.63 9.92
CA HIS A 231 16.08 -7.47 9.05
C HIS A 231 17.06 -7.41 7.89
N ALA A 232 16.69 -6.66 6.85
CA ALA A 232 17.55 -6.28 5.75
C ALA A 232 17.23 -4.87 5.26
N TRP A 233 18.23 -4.19 4.74
CA TRP A 233 18.06 -2.93 4.00
C TRP A 233 17.62 -3.24 2.57
N SER A 234 16.55 -2.59 2.11
CA SER A 234 16.00 -2.84 0.79
C SER A 234 16.96 -2.43 -0.33
N ALA A 235 17.26 -3.39 -1.21
CA ALA A 235 18.17 -3.20 -2.35
C ALA A 235 17.59 -2.34 -3.49
N HIS A 236 16.32 -1.93 -3.39
CA HIS A 236 15.66 -1.08 -4.39
C HIS A 236 16.24 0.33 -4.53
N HIS A 237 16.96 0.80 -3.50
CA HIS A 237 17.25 2.22 -3.33
C HIS A 237 18.74 2.49 -3.01
N VAL A 238 19.62 1.65 -3.54
CA VAL A 238 21.04 1.63 -3.16
C VAL A 238 21.80 2.85 -3.71
N TYR A 239 21.95 3.88 -2.87
CA TYR A 239 23.21 4.63 -2.76
C TYR A 239 24.36 3.63 -2.55
N SER A 240 25.57 3.93 -3.05
CA SER A 240 26.74 3.01 -3.11
C SER A 240 26.66 1.83 -2.13
N ALA A 241 26.67 0.61 -2.68
CA ALA A 241 26.44 -0.63 -1.94
C ALA A 241 27.29 -0.80 -0.66
N GLU A 242 28.41 -0.09 -0.57
CA GLU A 242 29.31 -0.07 0.59
C GLU A 242 28.74 0.74 1.78
N SER A 243 27.97 1.79 1.54
CA SER A 243 27.38 2.66 2.59
C SER A 243 26.42 1.91 3.53
N TYR A 244 25.82 0.82 3.06
CA TYR A 244 24.89 0.01 3.86
C TYR A 244 25.54 -1.18 4.56
N THR A 245 26.77 -1.55 4.19
CA THR A 245 27.47 -2.65 4.88
C THR A 245 27.84 -2.29 6.33
N MET A 246 27.95 -0.99 6.63
CA MET A 246 28.21 -0.46 7.96
C MET A 246 26.97 0.17 8.61
N ALA A 247 25.78 -0.02 8.03
CA ALA A 247 24.56 0.56 8.56
C ALA A 247 24.17 -0.11 9.89
N GLU A 248 23.83 0.72 10.88
CA GLU A 248 23.28 0.26 12.15
C GLU A 248 21.75 0.42 12.13
N SER A 249 21.04 -0.55 12.71
CA SER A 249 19.58 -0.53 12.79
C SER A 249 19.14 -1.02 14.17
N ALA A 250 18.33 -0.22 14.83
CA ALA A 250 17.80 -0.53 16.16
C ALA A 250 16.27 -0.41 16.15
N LEU A 251 15.59 -1.47 16.61
CA LEU A 251 14.15 -1.48 16.76
C LEU A 251 13.78 -0.80 18.08
N CYS A 252 12.96 0.23 17.95
CA CYS A 252 12.35 0.95 19.05
C CYS A 252 10.94 0.40 19.27
N ILE A 253 10.59 0.12 20.52
CA ILE A 253 9.33 -0.51 20.90
C ILE A 253 8.69 0.30 22.02
N SER A 254 7.52 0.89 21.78
CA SER A 254 6.67 1.49 22.80
C SER A 254 5.60 0.50 23.28
N ALA A 255 4.71 0.96 24.17
CA ALA A 255 3.58 0.14 24.62
C ALA A 255 2.58 -0.18 23.50
N THR A 256 2.59 0.57 22.39
CA THR A 256 1.58 0.52 21.32
C THR A 256 2.15 0.56 19.90
N GLU A 257 3.42 0.93 19.71
CA GLU A 257 4.04 1.18 18.41
C GLU A 257 5.47 0.65 18.32
N ILE A 258 5.94 0.42 17.10
CA ILE A 258 7.34 0.11 16.78
C ILE A 258 7.83 0.97 15.62
N TRP A 259 9.12 1.30 15.65
CA TRP A 259 9.83 1.98 14.56
C TRP A 259 11.31 1.59 14.59
N VAL A 260 12.06 1.92 13.55
CA VAL A 260 13.49 1.64 13.49
C VAL A 260 14.28 2.94 13.44
N THR A 261 15.27 3.05 14.32
CA THR A 261 16.34 4.04 14.18
C THR A 261 17.44 3.47 13.32
N CYS A 262 17.81 4.21 12.29
CA CYS A 262 18.77 3.79 11.28
C CYS A 262 19.94 4.78 11.24
N THR A 263 21.17 4.26 11.25
CA THR A 263 22.38 5.08 11.14
C THR A 263 23.22 4.57 9.98
N ILE A 264 23.61 5.46 9.06
CA ILE A 264 24.40 5.14 7.86
C ILE A 264 25.58 6.09 7.71
N GLU A 265 26.64 5.62 7.09
CA GLU A 265 27.80 6.45 6.73
C GLU A 265 27.60 6.99 5.31
N VAL A 266 27.57 8.33 5.19
CA VAL A 266 27.32 9.00 3.93
C VAL A 266 28.62 9.64 3.44
N PRO A 267 29.13 9.27 2.25
CA PRO A 267 30.31 9.91 1.70
C PRO A 267 29.95 11.34 1.25
N ARG A 268 30.39 12.35 2.01
CA ARG A 268 30.37 13.76 1.57
C ARG A 268 31.76 14.19 1.13
N PHE A 269 31.81 15.26 0.33
CA PHE A 269 32.98 15.73 -0.45
C PHE A 269 34.28 15.94 0.36
N ARG A 270 34.24 15.92 1.70
CA ARG A 270 35.41 16.14 2.58
C ARG A 270 35.47 15.29 3.86
N ASP A 271 34.36 14.75 4.37
CA ASP A 271 34.33 13.96 5.62
C ASP A 271 33.29 12.83 5.54
N GLU A 272 33.54 11.72 6.25
CA GLU A 272 32.57 10.67 6.54
C GLU A 272 31.65 11.15 7.67
N GLU A 273 30.42 11.55 7.33
CA GLU A 273 29.41 11.97 8.31
C GLU A 273 28.39 10.86 8.50
N ARG A 274 28.05 10.55 9.76
CA ARG A 274 27.00 9.58 10.10
C ARG A 274 25.65 10.27 10.04
N GLU A 275 24.79 9.83 9.13
CA GLU A 275 23.39 10.26 9.07
C GLU A 275 22.54 9.29 9.90
N THR A 276 21.73 9.84 10.81
CA THR A 276 20.73 9.07 11.57
C THR A 276 19.33 9.51 11.20
N PHE A 277 18.44 8.57 10.91
CA PHE A 277 17.03 8.83 10.63
C PHE A 277 16.12 7.77 11.27
N LEU A 278 14.83 8.08 11.34
CA LEU A 278 13.80 7.18 11.84
C LEU A 278 12.93 6.68 10.69
N THR A 279 12.35 5.50 10.84
CA THR A 279 11.24 5.06 10.00
C THR A 279 9.90 5.60 10.50
N GLU A 280 8.88 5.51 9.66
CA GLU A 280 7.48 5.66 10.06
C GLU A 280 7.13 4.68 11.19
N HIS A 281 6.22 5.12 12.06
CA HIS A 281 5.74 4.33 13.18
C HIS A 281 4.70 3.33 12.71
N LEU A 282 4.83 2.08 13.17
CA LEU A 282 3.84 1.04 12.96
C LEU A 282 3.19 0.69 14.28
N ARG A 283 1.86 0.64 14.29
CA ARG A 283 1.12 0.25 15.49
C ARG A 283 1.28 -1.26 15.68
N LEU A 284 1.63 -1.69 16.88
CA LEU A 284 1.81 -3.10 17.22
C LEU A 284 0.57 -3.93 16.85
N ARG A 285 -0.63 -3.40 17.09
CA ARG A 285 -1.91 -4.04 16.72
C ARG A 285 -2.09 -4.36 15.23
N ASP A 286 -1.37 -3.66 14.36
CA ASP A 286 -1.52 -3.82 12.90
C ASP A 286 -0.60 -4.92 12.35
N VAL A 287 0.43 -5.31 13.11
CA VAL A 287 1.51 -6.21 12.67
C VAL A 287 1.73 -7.41 13.59
N MET A 288 1.18 -7.39 14.81
CA MET A 288 1.34 -8.44 15.80
C MET A 288 0.07 -9.31 15.92
N PRO A 289 0.23 -10.63 16.16
CA PRO A 289 -0.88 -11.51 16.49
C PRO A 289 -1.61 -11.06 17.77
N ILE A 290 -2.92 -11.26 17.79
CA ILE A 290 -3.79 -10.88 18.89
C ILE A 290 -3.43 -11.56 20.21
N GLU A 291 -2.95 -12.80 20.15
CA GLU A 291 -2.54 -13.59 21.33
C GLU A 291 -1.36 -12.95 22.06
N LEU A 292 -0.52 -12.22 21.33
CA LEU A 292 0.66 -11.54 21.86
C LEU A 292 0.35 -10.12 22.35
N MET A 293 -0.76 -9.55 21.92
CA MET A 293 -1.23 -8.21 22.25
C MET A 293 -2.39 -8.29 23.26
N PRO A 294 -2.12 -8.45 24.57
CA PRO A 294 -3.18 -8.55 25.57
C PRO A 294 -3.91 -7.21 25.62
N THR A 295 -5.08 -7.21 25.01
CA THR A 295 -6.16 -6.28 25.23
C THR A 295 -7.26 -7.09 25.91
N LYS A 296 -8.01 -6.48 26.83
CA LYS A 296 -9.08 -7.17 27.54
C LYS A 296 -10.03 -7.81 26.53
N GLU A 297 -10.11 -9.15 26.51
CA GLU A 297 -11.15 -9.83 25.75
C GLU A 297 -12.46 -9.62 26.51
N VAL A 298 -13.42 -8.97 25.86
CA VAL A 298 -14.74 -8.73 26.43
C VAL A 298 -15.75 -9.56 25.65
N GLU A 299 -16.31 -10.57 26.31
CA GLU A 299 -17.52 -11.22 25.80
C GLU A 299 -18.67 -10.24 25.93
N ILE A 300 -19.37 -9.98 24.81
CA ILE A 300 -20.53 -9.11 24.82
C ILE A 300 -21.65 -9.83 25.59
N PRO A 301 -22.12 -9.28 26.73
CA PRO A 301 -23.15 -9.92 27.51
C PRO A 301 -24.43 -10.00 26.68
N THR A 302 -24.85 -11.20 26.33
CA THR A 302 -26.18 -11.41 25.75
C THR A 302 -26.96 -12.42 26.59
N PRO A 303 -28.10 -12.04 27.20
CA PRO A 303 -28.72 -10.71 27.23
C PRO A 303 -28.21 -9.82 28.39
N LEU A 304 -28.04 -8.51 28.14
CA LEU A 304 -27.82 -7.50 29.19
C LEU A 304 -29.02 -7.47 30.14
N ARG A 305 -28.78 -7.57 31.45
CA ARG A 305 -29.86 -7.55 32.46
C ARG A 305 -30.48 -6.16 32.57
N ARG A 306 -31.82 -6.08 32.63
CA ARG A 306 -32.63 -4.86 32.90
C ARG A 306 -32.05 -3.95 33.99
N ILE A 307 -31.45 -4.54 35.02
CA ILE A 307 -30.84 -3.84 36.17
C ILE A 307 -29.67 -2.93 35.73
N ARG A 308 -28.83 -3.40 34.80
CA ARG A 308 -27.63 -2.68 34.34
C ARG A 308 -27.96 -1.45 33.51
N ILE A 309 -29.11 -1.41 32.83
CA ILE A 309 -29.57 -0.22 32.10
C ILE A 309 -30.28 0.75 33.06
N LYS A 310 -31.10 0.23 33.97
CA LYS A 310 -31.85 1.06 34.94
C LYS A 310 -30.94 1.94 35.80
N GLN A 311 -29.74 1.48 36.16
CA GLN A 311 -28.79 2.28 36.94
C GLN A 311 -28.32 3.56 36.20
N HIS A 312 -28.39 3.58 34.87
CA HIS A 312 -27.99 4.73 34.04
C HIS A 312 -29.18 5.55 33.53
N TRP A 313 -30.42 5.26 33.96
CA TRP A 313 -31.61 5.96 33.47
C TRP A 313 -31.60 7.48 33.62
N PRO A 314 -31.07 8.07 34.72
CA PRO A 314 -30.97 9.53 34.82
C PRO A 314 -30.12 10.13 33.70
N ARG A 315 -28.95 9.54 33.43
CA ARG A 315 -28.01 9.98 32.39
C ARG A 315 -28.58 9.79 30.99
N LEU A 316 -29.22 8.64 30.74
CA LEU A 316 -29.92 8.36 29.49
C LEU A 316 -31.07 9.35 29.22
N ARG A 317 -31.86 9.71 30.24
CA ARG A 317 -32.94 10.70 30.07
C ARG A 317 -32.42 12.11 29.78
N ALA A 318 -31.36 12.53 30.47
CA ALA A 318 -30.71 13.81 30.19
C ALA A 318 -30.18 13.87 28.76
N LEU A 319 -29.59 12.78 28.25
CA LEU A 319 -29.11 12.69 26.89
C LEU A 319 -30.25 12.80 25.85
N ILE A 320 -31.36 12.09 26.05
CA ILE A 320 -32.55 12.18 25.16
C ILE A 320 -33.11 13.60 25.13
N GLU A 321 -33.18 14.26 26.28
CA GLU A 321 -33.65 15.64 26.38
C GLU A 321 -32.70 16.61 25.66
N ALA A 322 -31.38 16.44 25.84
CA ALA A 322 -30.37 17.24 25.18
C ALA A 322 -30.39 17.06 23.65
N GLU A 323 -30.55 15.83 23.14
CA GLU A 323 -30.72 15.53 21.71
C GLU A 323 -31.97 16.22 21.15
N ARG A 324 -33.10 16.18 21.88
CA ARG A 324 -34.33 16.85 21.46
C ARG A 324 -34.14 18.37 21.36
N VAL A 325 -33.44 18.97 22.31
CA VAL A 325 -33.13 20.41 22.30
C VAL A 325 -32.20 20.74 21.13
N HIS A 326 -31.17 19.93 20.91
CA HIS A 326 -30.25 20.10 19.77
C HIS A 326 -30.99 20.03 18.43
N GLU A 327 -31.83 19.02 18.22
CA GLU A 327 -32.62 18.88 16.98
C GLU A 327 -33.58 20.07 16.78
N MET A 328 -34.19 20.58 17.86
CA MET A 328 -35.02 21.77 17.80
C MET A 328 -34.22 23.01 17.37
N LEU A 329 -33.01 23.19 17.93
CA LEU A 329 -32.13 24.32 17.59
C LEU A 329 -31.61 24.22 16.16
N GLU A 330 -31.17 23.04 15.73
CA GLU A 330 -30.69 22.78 14.36
C GLU A 330 -31.77 23.13 13.33
N ARG A 331 -32.99 22.61 13.51
CA ARG A 331 -34.15 22.93 12.64
C ARG A 331 -34.44 24.43 12.62
N SER A 332 -34.45 25.09 13.78
CA SER A 332 -34.70 26.53 13.88
C SER A 332 -33.63 27.35 13.14
N THR A 333 -32.37 26.91 13.21
CA THR A 333 -31.23 27.57 12.55
C THR A 333 -31.30 27.44 11.04
N TYR A 334 -31.68 26.26 10.57
CA TYR A 334 -31.93 25.98 9.15
C TYR A 334 -33.08 26.81 8.60
N ASP A 335 -34.19 26.93 9.34
CA ASP A 335 -35.35 27.74 8.93
C ASP A 335 -35.00 29.23 8.78
N ILE A 336 -34.12 29.75 9.64
CA ILE A 336 -33.73 31.16 9.66
C ILE A 336 -32.64 31.47 8.63
N GLU A 337 -31.86 30.48 8.16
CA GLU A 337 -30.74 30.67 7.20
C GLU A 337 -31.14 31.54 6.00
N ARG A 338 -32.30 31.28 5.39
CA ARG A 338 -32.80 32.05 4.23
C ARG A 338 -33.16 33.49 4.54
N SER A 339 -33.35 33.81 5.81
CA SER A 339 -33.67 35.15 6.32
C SER A 339 -32.42 35.92 6.77
N VAL A 340 -31.25 35.26 6.85
CA VAL A 340 -29.99 35.89 7.20
C VAL A 340 -29.40 36.60 5.97
N PRO A 341 -28.89 37.85 6.10
CA PRO A 341 -28.26 38.55 5.00
C PRO A 341 -27.09 37.76 4.40
N ASP A 342 -27.09 37.60 3.07
CA ASP A 342 -25.99 36.97 2.37
C ASP A 342 -24.72 37.84 2.38
N GLU A 343 -23.60 37.26 1.93
CA GLU A 343 -22.29 37.92 1.92
C GLU A 343 -22.30 39.22 1.09
N ARG A 344 -23.12 39.27 0.03
CA ARG A 344 -23.20 40.42 -0.86
C ARG A 344 -23.94 41.57 -0.20
N LEU A 345 -25.02 41.27 0.51
CA LEU A 345 -25.77 42.22 1.34
C LEU A 345 -24.94 42.71 2.52
N ALA A 346 -24.16 41.85 3.17
CA ALA A 346 -23.29 42.27 4.28
C ALA A 346 -22.24 43.32 3.88
N VAL A 347 -21.76 43.32 2.62
CA VAL A 347 -20.82 44.35 2.12
C VAL A 347 -21.45 45.76 2.06
N SER A 348 -22.77 45.84 1.91
CA SER A 348 -23.51 47.11 1.84
C SER A 348 -23.58 47.86 3.17
N ASP A 349 -23.27 47.19 4.30
CA ASP A 349 -23.30 47.78 5.64
C ASP A 349 -22.45 49.06 5.74
N ARG A 350 -21.28 49.06 5.11
CA ARG A 350 -20.38 50.23 5.12
C ARG A 350 -21.00 51.46 4.46
N ILE A 351 -21.92 51.25 3.52
CA ILE A 351 -22.56 52.30 2.74
C ILE A 351 -23.82 52.80 3.46
N TRP A 352 -24.66 51.90 3.96
CA TRP A 352 -25.96 52.26 4.53
C TRP A 352 -25.95 52.51 6.03
N PHE A 353 -25.11 51.80 6.79
CA PHE A 353 -25.13 51.82 8.26
C PHE A 353 -23.78 52.21 8.89
N GLY A 354 -22.75 52.45 8.06
CA GLY A 354 -21.45 52.92 8.50
C GLY A 354 -20.76 51.97 9.50
N ALA A 355 -20.63 52.41 10.75
CA ALA A 355 -19.94 51.67 11.81
C ALA A 355 -20.82 50.61 12.51
N GLU A 356 -22.15 50.73 12.45
CA GLU A 356 -23.07 49.84 13.21
C GLU A 356 -23.17 48.44 12.61
N ARG A 357 -23.01 48.30 11.29
CA ARG A 357 -22.93 47.04 10.52
C ARG A 357 -23.93 45.93 10.96
N PRO A 358 -25.25 46.21 10.95
CA PRO A 358 -26.25 45.28 11.44
C PRO A 358 -26.40 44.01 10.58
N LEU A 359 -26.17 44.06 9.26
CA LEU A 359 -26.31 42.89 8.39
C LEU A 359 -25.17 41.89 8.61
N LEU A 360 -23.94 42.39 8.71
CA LEU A 360 -22.76 41.61 9.10
C LEU A 360 -22.89 41.11 10.54
N GLY A 361 -23.45 41.92 11.45
CA GLY A 361 -23.73 41.51 12.82
C GLY A 361 -24.69 40.32 12.90
N ALA A 362 -25.81 40.35 12.15
CA ALA A 362 -26.76 39.26 12.07
C ALA A 362 -26.13 37.98 11.49
N ARG A 363 -25.33 38.12 10.43
CA ARG A 363 -24.61 36.99 9.83
C ARG A 363 -23.60 36.35 10.79
N ASN A 364 -22.75 37.16 11.42
CA ASN A 364 -21.79 36.68 12.42
C ASN A 364 -22.49 35.99 13.60
N ALA A 365 -23.67 36.47 14.01
CA ALA A 365 -24.45 35.83 15.05
C ALA A 365 -24.99 34.46 14.62
N TRP A 366 -25.46 34.33 13.37
CA TRP A 366 -25.87 33.05 12.79
C TRP A 366 -24.69 32.09 12.64
N GLU A 367 -23.55 32.53 12.12
CA GLU A 367 -22.33 31.72 11.98
C GLU A 367 -21.88 31.15 13.34
N ARG A 368 -21.83 31.98 14.39
CA ARG A 368 -21.54 31.53 15.75
C ARG A 368 -22.54 30.50 16.25
N LEU A 369 -23.83 30.70 15.96
CA LEU A 369 -24.87 29.79 16.39
C LEU A 369 -24.74 28.42 15.70
N THR A 370 -24.39 28.40 14.42
CA THR A 370 -24.07 27.16 13.68
C THR A 370 -22.83 26.47 14.25
N GLU A 371 -21.76 27.20 14.54
CA GLU A 371 -20.55 26.65 15.19
C GLU A 371 -20.87 26.03 16.56
N GLU A 372 -21.72 26.69 17.37
CA GLU A 372 -22.17 26.18 18.65
C GLU A 372 -23.00 24.89 18.52
N ILE A 373 -23.89 24.82 17.53
CA ILE A 373 -24.70 23.63 17.24
C ILE A 373 -23.84 22.45 16.79
N GLU A 374 -22.84 22.69 15.93
CA GLU A 374 -21.87 21.67 15.52
C GLU A 374 -21.04 21.18 16.71
N ARG A 375 -20.61 22.08 17.60
CA ARG A 375 -19.90 21.70 18.83
C ARG A 375 -20.79 20.84 19.74
N TRP A 376 -22.04 21.24 19.96
CA TRP A 376 -23.00 20.46 20.75
C TRP A 376 -23.23 19.07 20.14
N GLN A 377 -23.29 18.96 18.81
CA GLN A 377 -23.41 17.65 18.15
C GLN A 377 -22.24 16.74 18.50
N GLN A 378 -21.00 17.26 18.47
CA GLN A 378 -19.80 16.49 18.83
C GLN A 378 -19.82 16.07 20.30
N GLU A 379 -20.24 16.96 21.20
CA GLU A 379 -20.39 16.66 22.63
C GLU A 379 -21.44 15.57 22.88
N LEU A 380 -22.58 15.62 22.19
CA LEU A 380 -23.63 14.59 22.25
C LEU A 380 -23.13 13.24 21.71
N GLU A 381 -22.41 13.23 20.58
CA GLU A 381 -21.81 12.02 20.03
C GLU A 381 -20.78 11.38 20.99
N ALA A 382 -19.96 12.21 21.63
CA ALA A 382 -18.99 11.76 22.64
C ALA A 382 -19.70 11.16 23.86
N GLU A 383 -20.76 11.82 24.35
CA GLU A 383 -21.55 11.34 25.49
C GLU A 383 -22.27 10.01 25.18
N ARG A 384 -22.81 9.85 23.96
CA ARG A 384 -23.38 8.58 23.49
C ARG A 384 -22.35 7.46 23.48
N ALA A 385 -21.14 7.74 22.99
CA ALA A 385 -20.06 6.77 22.93
C ALA A 385 -19.60 6.36 24.34
N ASP A 386 -19.40 7.33 25.25
CA ASP A 386 -19.01 7.07 26.64
C ASP A 386 -20.06 6.26 27.41
N LEU A 387 -21.33 6.64 27.28
CA LEU A 387 -22.42 5.93 27.94
C LEU A 387 -22.58 4.52 27.38
N CYS A 388 -22.33 4.32 26.07
CA CYS A 388 -22.31 3.00 25.44
C CYS A 388 -21.20 2.13 26.03
N CYS A 389 -19.97 2.66 26.07
CA CYS A 389 -18.81 2.01 26.69
C CYS A 389 -19.09 1.61 28.14
N THR A 390 -19.66 2.54 28.92
CA THR A 390 -20.00 2.32 30.34
C THR A 390 -21.04 1.21 30.52
N ILE A 391 -22.15 1.27 29.78
CA ILE A 391 -23.24 0.29 29.90
C ILE A 391 -22.78 -1.11 29.48
N LEU A 392 -22.01 -1.21 28.40
CA LEU A 392 -21.52 -2.49 27.89
C LEU A 392 -20.30 -3.00 28.65
N GLY A 393 -19.51 -2.12 29.26
CA GLY A 393 -18.22 -2.43 29.90
C GLY A 393 -17.11 -2.70 28.89
N VAL A 394 -17.17 -2.02 27.74
CA VAL A 394 -16.20 -2.10 26.64
C VAL A 394 -15.51 -0.76 26.48
N GLU A 395 -14.24 -0.77 26.08
CA GLU A 395 -13.46 0.42 25.78
C GLU A 395 -12.99 0.41 24.31
N LEU A 396 -12.62 1.58 23.78
CA LEU A 396 -11.99 1.65 22.46
C LEU A 396 -10.68 0.85 22.49
N GLY A 397 -10.52 -0.05 21.53
CA GLY A 397 -9.38 -0.96 21.46
C GLY A 397 -9.62 -2.34 22.05
N ASP A 398 -10.65 -2.55 22.88
CA ASP A 398 -11.01 -3.86 23.42
C ASP A 398 -11.30 -4.87 22.30
N ILE A 399 -11.09 -6.15 22.58
CA ILE A 399 -11.35 -7.23 21.65
C ILE A 399 -12.68 -7.87 22.02
N LEU A 400 -13.67 -7.72 21.15
CA LEU A 400 -14.95 -8.37 21.29
C LEU A 400 -14.89 -9.76 20.67
N VAL A 401 -15.30 -10.73 21.46
CA VAL A 401 -15.40 -12.14 21.04
C VAL A 401 -16.88 -12.45 20.81
N LYS A 402 -17.23 -12.78 19.56
CA LYS A 402 -18.60 -13.18 19.20
C LYS A 402 -18.59 -14.58 18.59
N PRO A 403 -19.26 -15.56 19.21
CA PRO A 403 -19.51 -16.85 18.57
C PRO A 403 -20.56 -16.67 17.46
N GLU A 404 -20.21 -17.03 16.23
CA GLU A 404 -21.11 -17.00 15.08
C GLU A 404 -21.07 -18.36 14.35
N LYS A 405 -22.19 -19.09 14.37
CA LYS A 405 -22.36 -20.39 13.68
C LYS A 405 -21.22 -21.40 13.92
N GLY A 406 -20.69 -21.46 15.14
CA GLY A 406 -19.62 -22.39 15.53
C GLY A 406 -18.19 -21.91 15.26
N GLN A 407 -17.99 -20.69 14.74
CA GLN A 407 -16.69 -20.03 14.65
C GLN A 407 -16.64 -18.81 15.57
N ILE A 408 -15.48 -18.54 16.16
CA ILE A 408 -15.24 -17.36 16.99
C ILE A 408 -14.80 -16.23 16.06
N THR A 409 -15.59 -15.15 16.00
CA THR A 409 -15.19 -13.91 15.34
C THR A 409 -14.68 -12.95 16.40
N ARG A 410 -13.44 -12.44 16.22
CA ARG A 410 -12.85 -11.42 17.06
C ARG A 410 -12.87 -10.07 16.35
N LEU A 411 -13.14 -9.01 17.11
CA LEU A 411 -13.44 -7.70 16.56
C LEU A 411 -12.87 -6.62 17.48
N GLN A 412 -11.92 -5.81 17.01
CA GLN A 412 -11.34 -4.72 17.81
C GLN A 412 -12.26 -3.50 17.78
N VAL A 413 -12.73 -3.05 18.93
CA VAL A 413 -13.62 -1.88 19.05
C VAL A 413 -12.92 -0.63 18.54
N THR A 414 -13.47 0.01 17.50
CA THR A 414 -12.99 1.29 16.96
C THR A 414 -13.96 2.43 17.17
N ARG A 415 -15.26 2.14 17.27
CA ARG A 415 -16.30 3.11 17.56
C ARG A 415 -17.42 2.44 18.33
N THR A 416 -17.98 3.15 19.28
CA THR A 416 -19.21 2.78 19.97
C THR A 416 -20.23 3.89 19.75
N SER A 417 -21.49 3.50 19.67
CA SER A 417 -22.61 4.44 19.70
C SER A 417 -23.82 3.73 20.28
N MET A 418 -24.84 4.49 20.66
CA MET A 418 -26.15 3.93 20.98
C MET A 418 -27.26 4.80 20.43
N ASN A 419 -28.35 4.19 19.97
CA ASN A 419 -29.59 4.87 19.66
C ASN A 419 -30.64 4.49 20.70
N ILE A 420 -31.41 5.46 21.15
CA ILE A 420 -32.50 5.25 22.10
C ILE A 420 -33.80 5.62 21.40
N SER A 421 -34.77 4.72 21.48
CA SER A 421 -36.17 5.01 21.17
C SER A 421 -37.03 4.76 22.42
N ASP A 422 -38.28 5.21 22.38
CA ASP A 422 -39.21 5.13 23.54
C ASP A 422 -39.36 3.71 24.11
N GLU A 423 -39.12 2.67 23.31
CA GLU A 423 -39.27 1.27 23.74
C GLU A 423 -38.00 0.43 23.66
N ARG A 424 -36.91 0.95 23.05
CA ARG A 424 -35.71 0.15 22.76
C ARG A 424 -34.43 0.96 22.87
N VAL A 425 -33.38 0.30 23.37
CA VAL A 425 -32.01 0.83 23.29
C VAL A 425 -31.21 -0.08 22.37
N PHE A 426 -30.61 0.51 21.35
CA PHE A 426 -29.74 -0.17 20.41
C PHE A 426 -28.31 0.30 20.64
N PHE A 427 -27.42 -0.62 21.00
CA PHE A 427 -26.00 -0.33 21.03
C PHE A 427 -25.36 -0.83 19.73
N VAL A 428 -24.49 -0.01 19.16
CA VAL A 428 -23.72 -0.33 17.97
C VAL A 428 -22.25 -0.26 18.34
N ILE A 429 -21.54 -1.33 18.06
CA ILE A 429 -20.09 -1.39 18.23
C ILE A 429 -19.48 -1.70 16.88
N ASP A 430 -18.76 -0.74 16.32
CA ASP A 430 -18.00 -0.93 15.10
C ASP A 430 -16.56 -1.28 15.45
N GLY A 431 -15.98 -2.16 14.64
CA GLY A 431 -14.59 -2.49 14.82
C GLY A 431 -13.96 -3.24 13.66
N LEU A 432 -12.63 -3.36 13.73
CA LEU A 432 -11.86 -4.08 12.73
C LEU A 432 -11.89 -5.57 13.03
N ARG A 433 -12.33 -6.36 12.05
CA ARG A 433 -12.36 -7.81 12.15
C ARG A 433 -10.94 -8.37 12.05
N PHE A 434 -10.57 -9.23 12.98
CA PHE A 434 -9.31 -9.96 12.90
C PHE A 434 -9.31 -11.00 11.79
N ARG A 435 -8.16 -11.17 11.15
CA ARG A 435 -7.88 -12.25 10.19
C ARG A 435 -7.64 -13.57 10.94
N LYS A 436 -7.58 -14.67 10.20
CA LYS A 436 -7.27 -16.00 10.75
C LYS A 436 -5.87 -16.10 11.36
N ASP A 437 -4.95 -15.22 10.94
CA ASP A 437 -3.58 -15.13 11.42
C ASP A 437 -3.44 -14.23 12.68
N GLY A 438 -4.55 -13.75 13.24
CA GLY A 438 -4.54 -12.92 14.46
C GLY A 438 -4.23 -11.45 14.23
N THR A 439 -4.02 -10.98 12.99
CA THR A 439 -3.80 -9.56 12.68
C THR A 439 -5.10 -8.81 12.36
N THR A 440 -5.13 -7.48 12.55
CA THR A 440 -6.30 -6.67 12.21
C THR A 440 -6.51 -6.64 10.69
N GLY A 441 -7.71 -7.03 10.26
CA GLY A 441 -8.13 -6.92 8.87
C GLY A 441 -8.55 -5.49 8.51
N LYS A 442 -8.76 -5.23 7.21
CA LYS A 442 -9.35 -3.97 6.73
C LYS A 442 -10.88 -3.95 6.81
N ARG A 443 -11.48 -5.09 7.14
CA ARG A 443 -12.95 -5.24 7.15
C ARG A 443 -13.48 -4.69 8.46
N VAL A 444 -14.26 -3.63 8.37
CA VAL A 444 -15.07 -3.14 9.47
C VAL A 444 -16.32 -4.01 9.58
N GLU A 445 -16.68 -4.38 10.80
CA GLU A 445 -17.89 -5.12 11.10
C GLU A 445 -18.59 -4.51 12.32
N SER A 446 -19.91 -4.45 12.27
CA SER A 446 -20.74 -3.78 13.29
C SER A 446 -21.50 -4.84 14.09
N ILE A 447 -21.39 -4.77 15.41
CA ILE A 447 -22.19 -5.59 16.32
C ILE A 447 -23.34 -4.75 16.87
N TRP A 448 -24.54 -5.30 16.72
CA TRP A 448 -25.77 -4.70 17.21
C TRP A 448 -26.24 -5.44 18.46
N VAL A 449 -26.37 -4.73 19.56
CA VAL A 449 -26.95 -5.26 20.80
C VAL A 449 -28.27 -4.55 21.03
N ASN A 450 -29.37 -5.30 20.96
CA ASN A 450 -30.72 -4.79 21.15
C ASN A 450 -31.22 -5.10 22.56
N PHE A 451 -31.96 -4.16 23.12
CA PHE A 451 -32.70 -4.31 24.35
C PHE A 451 -34.14 -3.82 24.17
N GLN A 452 -35.11 -4.70 24.49
CA GLN A 452 -36.53 -4.35 24.61
C GLN A 452 -36.87 -4.14 26.09
N SER A 453 -37.61 -3.06 26.38
CA SER A 453 -37.95 -2.66 27.74
C SER A 453 -38.71 -3.72 28.53
#